data_AF-A0A8J4SSM1-F1
#
_entry.id   AF-A0A8J4SSM1-F1
#
_cell.length_a   1.000
_cell.length_b   1.000
_cell.length_c   1.000
_cell.angle_alpha   90.00
_cell.angle_beta   90.00
_cell.angle_gamma   90.00
#
_symmetry.space_group_name_H-M   'P 1'
#
loop_
_entity.id
_entity.type
_entity.pdbx_description
1 polymer ?
#
loop_
_entity_poly.entity_id
_entity_poly.type
_entity_poly.pdbx_seq_one_letter_code
_entity_poly.pdbx_strand_id
1 'polypeptide(L)'
;MEEPCFYNQLPYSERQEVEVQLDVLNQTAPQINVLENKLLEARANYHATLSDNSDRLKALGSKLGKCVQRARPYYEARQHQFELIQQIRIAAERYNKANAVFSASRKNFSKLEAVNSEAGKTGNPDALDAINRCIAQVNSARQEVVASKTDHERLLDDYNESERVIHLLESRYKLDIKKARPYFVNKQLFDQRMQVRRNT
;
A
#
# COMPACT_ATOMS: atom_id res chain seq x y z
N MET A 1 23.55 -45.77 44.16
CA MET A 1 22.10 -45.54 44.21
C MET A 1 21.84 -44.30 43.40
N GLU A 2 21.31 -44.43 42.19
CA GLU A 2 20.88 -43.27 41.39
C GLU A 2 19.62 -42.68 42.03
N GLU A 3 19.61 -41.36 42.23
CA GLU A 3 18.42 -40.68 42.75
C GLU A 3 17.22 -40.93 41.81
N PRO A 4 16.02 -41.25 42.34
CA PRO A 4 14.86 -41.47 41.49
C PRO A 4 14.56 -40.18 40.75
N CYS A 5 14.66 -40.22 39.42
CA CYS A 5 14.35 -39.09 38.54
C CYS A 5 13.02 -38.46 38.97
N PHE A 6 13.03 -37.14 39.24
CA PHE A 6 11.85 -36.35 39.67
C PHE A 6 10.62 -36.62 38.78
N TYR A 7 10.85 -36.91 37.49
CA TYR A 7 9.85 -37.35 36.54
C TYR A 7 9.01 -38.55 37.03
N ASN A 8 9.64 -39.55 37.65
CA ASN A 8 8.99 -40.78 38.10
C ASN A 8 8.12 -40.61 39.36
N GLN A 9 8.26 -39.48 40.06
CA GLN A 9 7.50 -39.14 41.26
C GLN A 9 6.22 -38.34 40.94
N LEU A 10 6.07 -37.85 39.71
CA LEU A 10 4.91 -37.07 39.29
C LEU A 10 3.67 -37.96 39.06
N PRO A 11 2.45 -37.42 39.29
CA PRO A 11 1.20 -38.05 38.86
C PRO A 11 1.24 -38.43 37.38
N TYR A 12 0.55 -39.52 37.01
CA TYR A 12 0.55 -40.02 35.62
C TYR A 12 0.07 -38.96 34.61
N SER A 13 -0.93 -38.16 34.97
CA SER A 13 -1.44 -37.07 34.13
C SER A 13 -0.41 -35.99 33.84
N GLU A 14 0.37 -35.58 34.85
CA GLU A 14 1.40 -34.55 34.70
C GLU A 14 2.60 -35.06 33.89
N ARG A 15 2.97 -36.35 34.05
CA ARG A 15 3.95 -36.99 33.17
C ARG A 15 3.50 -37.00 31.71
N GLN A 16 2.24 -37.35 31.46
CA GLN A 16 1.69 -37.37 30.12
C GLN A 16 1.68 -35.98 29.47
N GLU A 17 1.37 -34.92 30.23
CA GLU A 17 1.48 -33.55 29.77
C GLU A 17 2.93 -33.16 29.43
N VAL A 18 3.89 -33.52 30.28
CA VAL A 18 5.32 -33.28 30.04
C VAL A 18 5.79 -34.02 28.78
N GLU A 19 5.40 -35.28 28.59
CA GLU A 19 5.71 -36.05 27.37
C GLU A 19 5.17 -35.38 26.12
N VAL A 20 3.90 -34.93 26.14
CA VAL A 20 3.30 -34.21 25.00
C VAL A 20 4.05 -32.92 24.69
N GLN A 21 4.42 -32.13 25.70
CA GLN A 21 5.17 -30.89 25.48
C GLN A 21 6.58 -31.15 24.94
N LEU A 22 7.24 -32.22 25.39
CA LEU A 22 8.55 -32.65 24.87
C LEU A 22 8.43 -33.13 23.41
N ASP A 23 7.38 -33.85 23.06
CA ASP A 23 7.12 -34.25 21.67
C ASP A 23 6.87 -33.04 20.77
N VAL A 24 6.09 -32.06 21.23
CA VAL A 24 5.89 -30.79 20.51
C VAL A 24 7.21 -30.07 20.32
N LEU A 25 8.06 -29.99 21.35
CA LEU A 25 9.37 -29.35 21.25
C LEU A 25 10.30 -30.10 20.28
N ASN A 26 10.34 -31.42 20.36
CA ASN A 26 11.14 -32.27 19.47
C ASN A 26 10.67 -32.20 18.01
N GLN A 27 9.38 -31.96 17.77
CA GLN A 27 8.83 -31.73 16.42
C GLN A 27 9.11 -30.31 15.93
N THR A 28 9.03 -29.31 16.81
CA THR A 28 9.12 -27.89 16.44
C THR A 28 10.57 -27.42 16.26
N ALA A 29 11.50 -27.86 17.11
CA ALA A 29 12.92 -27.48 17.04
C ALA A 29 13.58 -27.77 15.67
N PRO A 30 13.43 -28.96 15.05
CA PRO A 30 13.99 -29.20 13.71
C PRO A 30 13.29 -28.37 12.63
N GLN A 31 11.99 -28.07 12.78
CA GLN A 31 11.29 -27.19 11.84
C GLN A 31 11.85 -25.76 11.89
N ILE A 32 12.15 -25.25 13.09
CA ILE A 32 12.84 -23.96 13.27
C ILE A 32 14.18 -23.98 12.54
N ASN A 33 15.01 -25.00 12.79
CA ASN A 33 16.32 -25.10 12.14
C ASN A 33 16.22 -25.15 10.61
N VAL A 34 15.21 -25.84 10.06
CA VAL A 34 14.96 -25.87 8.61
C VAL A 34 14.56 -24.48 8.09
N LEU A 35 13.69 -23.76 8.80
CA LEU A 35 13.27 -22.41 8.41
C LEU A 35 14.43 -21.41 8.51
N GLU A 36 15.27 -21.49 9.55
CA GLU A 36 16.45 -20.66 9.70
C GLU A 36 17.45 -20.87 8.56
N ASN A 37 17.72 -22.13 8.20
CA ASN A 37 18.58 -22.45 7.07
C ASN A 37 18.01 -21.91 5.75
N LYS A 38 16.71 -22.08 5.50
CA LYS A 38 16.04 -21.51 4.31
C LYS A 38 16.14 -19.98 4.28
N LEU A 39 15.98 -19.33 5.43
CA LEU A 39 16.09 -17.88 5.54
C LEU A 39 17.52 -17.40 5.27
N LEU A 40 18.53 -18.10 5.79
CA LEU A 40 19.94 -17.80 5.53
C LEU A 40 20.27 -17.95 4.04
N GLU A 41 19.83 -19.05 3.42
CA GLU A 41 20.01 -19.28 1.98
C GLU A 41 19.32 -18.19 1.14
N ALA A 42 18.07 -17.85 1.47
CA ALA A 42 17.33 -16.78 0.81
C ALA A 42 18.04 -15.42 0.93
N ARG A 43 18.56 -15.08 2.11
CA ARG A 43 19.34 -13.86 2.35
C ARG A 43 20.63 -13.85 1.52
N ALA A 44 21.38 -14.95 1.53
CA ALA A 44 22.61 -15.07 0.74
C ALA A 44 22.33 -14.90 -0.76
N ASN A 45 21.30 -15.58 -1.27
CA ASN A 45 20.85 -15.46 -2.66
C ASN A 45 20.38 -14.05 -3.02
N TYR A 46 19.68 -13.38 -2.10
CA TYR A 46 19.27 -11.98 -2.26
C TYR A 46 20.49 -11.06 -2.39
N HIS A 47 21.47 -11.17 -1.48
CA HIS A 47 22.68 -10.36 -1.51
C HIS A 47 23.54 -10.61 -2.75
N ALA A 48 23.72 -11.88 -3.15
CA ALA A 48 24.45 -12.23 -4.38
C ALA A 48 23.76 -11.61 -5.61
N THR A 49 22.43 -11.78 -5.72
CA THR A 49 21.66 -11.19 -6.82
C THR A 49 21.76 -9.66 -6.83
N LEU A 50 21.76 -9.02 -5.65
CA LEU A 50 21.90 -7.57 -5.51
C LEU A 50 23.28 -7.08 -5.97
N SER A 51 24.35 -7.77 -5.56
CA SER A 51 25.70 -7.42 -5.96
C SER A 51 25.89 -7.54 -7.47
N ASP A 52 25.54 -8.70 -8.04
CA ASP A 52 25.70 -8.97 -9.47
C ASP A 52 24.99 -7.91 -10.33
N ASN A 53 23.79 -7.50 -9.94
CA ASN A 53 23.04 -6.47 -10.67
C ASN A 53 23.61 -5.07 -10.45
N SER A 54 24.07 -4.75 -9.23
CA SER A 54 24.76 -3.48 -8.95
C SER A 54 25.98 -3.33 -9.86
N ASP A 55 26.76 -4.40 -10.03
CA ASP A 55 27.96 -4.38 -10.86
C ASP A 55 27.63 -4.32 -12.36
N ARG A 56 26.59 -5.04 -12.81
CA ARG A 56 26.06 -4.91 -14.17
C ARG A 56 25.55 -3.49 -14.47
N LEU A 57 24.83 -2.87 -13.53
CA LEU A 57 24.34 -1.48 -13.68
C LEU A 57 25.49 -0.48 -13.67
N LYS A 58 26.51 -0.67 -12.84
CA LYS A 58 27.73 0.17 -12.85
C LYS A 58 28.46 0.07 -14.18
N ALA A 59 28.66 -1.14 -14.71
CA ALA A 59 29.29 -1.36 -16.00
C ALA A 59 28.49 -0.75 -17.17
N LEU A 60 27.16 -0.84 -17.11
CA LEU A 60 26.29 -0.20 -18.11
C LEU A 60 26.32 1.33 -17.98
N GLY A 61 26.33 1.84 -16.75
CA GLY A 61 26.46 3.26 -16.45
C GLY A 61 27.79 3.85 -16.93
N SER A 62 28.92 3.15 -16.73
CA SER A 62 30.23 3.59 -17.22
C SER A 62 30.30 3.58 -18.74
N LYS A 63 29.73 2.56 -19.41
CA LYS A 63 29.65 2.47 -20.87
C LYS A 63 28.83 3.59 -21.50
N LEU A 64 27.72 3.97 -20.87
CA LEU A 64 26.81 5.00 -21.38
C LEU A 64 27.24 6.43 -20.96
N GLY A 65 27.97 6.57 -19.85
CA GLY A 65 28.56 7.82 -19.40
C GLY A 65 27.52 8.92 -19.13
N LYS A 66 27.77 10.12 -19.68
CA LYS A 66 27.00 11.34 -19.36
C LYS A 66 25.51 11.28 -19.76
N CYS A 67 25.12 10.42 -20.70
CA CYS A 67 23.72 10.35 -21.13
C CYS A 67 22.80 9.80 -20.03
N VAL A 68 23.29 8.92 -19.16
CA VAL A 68 22.51 8.41 -18.02
C VAL A 68 22.19 9.54 -17.04
N GLN A 69 23.16 10.41 -16.76
CA GLN A 69 22.96 11.53 -15.84
C GLN A 69 22.02 12.60 -16.42
N ARG A 70 22.10 12.86 -17.72
CA ARG A 70 21.20 13.81 -18.40
C ARG A 70 19.77 13.28 -18.55
N ALA A 71 19.60 11.97 -18.73
CA ALA A 71 18.29 11.35 -18.83
C ALA A 71 17.63 11.08 -17.47
N ARG A 72 18.39 11.10 -16.37
CA ARG A 72 17.89 10.80 -15.02
C ARG A 72 16.67 11.63 -14.62
N PRO A 73 16.64 12.97 -14.76
CA PRO A 73 15.48 13.77 -14.39
C PRO A 73 14.19 13.36 -15.14
N TYR A 74 14.32 12.89 -16.38
CA TYR A 74 13.18 12.42 -17.17
C TYR A 74 12.56 11.15 -16.58
N TYR A 75 13.39 10.15 -16.25
CA TYR A 75 12.89 8.89 -15.67
C TYR A 75 12.38 9.09 -14.24
N GLU A 76 12.97 9.99 -13.46
CA GLU A 76 12.46 10.37 -12.14
C GLU A 76 11.10 11.07 -12.25
N ALA A 77 10.93 12.02 -13.18
CA ALA A 77 9.64 12.67 -13.43
C ALA A 77 8.57 11.68 -13.91
N ARG A 78 8.93 10.71 -14.77
CA ARG A 78 8.03 9.63 -15.19
C ARG A 78 7.60 8.72 -14.04
N GLN A 79 8.53 8.40 -13.13
CA GLN A 79 8.23 7.63 -11.93
C GLN A 79 7.28 8.39 -10.99
N HIS A 80 7.54 9.67 -10.76
CA HIS A 80 6.66 10.55 -9.99
C HIS A 80 5.26 10.66 -10.62
N GLN A 81 5.17 10.81 -11.95
CA GLN A 81 3.90 10.82 -12.67
C GLN A 81 3.12 9.50 -12.46
N PHE A 82 3.80 8.35 -12.48
CA PHE A 82 3.16 7.07 -12.19
C PHE A 82 2.59 7.00 -10.76
N GLU A 83 3.32 7.52 -9.77
CA GLU A 83 2.87 7.60 -8.38
C GLU A 83 1.66 8.54 -8.23
N LEU A 84 1.68 9.70 -8.89
CA LEU A 84 0.54 10.62 -8.94
C LEU A 84 -0.69 9.95 -9.53
N ILE A 85 -0.59 9.18 -10.62
CA ILE A 85 -1.73 8.45 -11.19
C ILE A 85 -2.36 7.51 -10.16
N GLN A 86 -1.55 6.80 -9.36
CA GLN A 86 -2.10 5.93 -8.30
C GLN A 86 -2.82 6.74 -7.23
N GLN A 87 -2.25 7.87 -6.80
CA GLN A 87 -2.87 8.76 -5.82
C GLN A 87 -4.17 9.37 -6.34
N ILE A 88 -4.19 9.82 -7.60
CA ILE A 88 -5.38 10.33 -8.30
C ILE A 88 -6.48 9.28 -8.30
N ARG A 89 -6.15 8.01 -8.60
CA ARG A 89 -7.13 6.91 -8.60
C ARG A 89 -7.75 6.73 -7.22
N ILE A 90 -6.93 6.72 -6.16
CA ILE A 90 -7.40 6.59 -4.77
C ILE A 90 -8.27 7.80 -4.37
N ALA A 91 -7.85 9.01 -4.72
CA ALA A 91 -8.59 10.24 -4.44
C ALA A 91 -9.94 10.28 -5.20
N ALA A 92 -9.96 9.84 -6.46
CA ALA A 92 -11.19 9.72 -7.25
C ALA A 92 -12.16 8.71 -6.63
N GLU A 93 -11.67 7.57 -6.15
CA GLU A 93 -12.48 6.59 -5.43
C GLU A 93 -13.06 7.19 -4.14
N ARG A 94 -12.26 7.90 -3.36
CA ARG A 94 -12.72 8.61 -2.15
C ARG A 94 -13.81 9.63 -2.48
N TYR A 95 -13.62 10.44 -3.52
CA TYR A 95 -14.61 11.42 -3.98
C TYR A 95 -15.91 10.76 -4.44
N ASN A 96 -15.83 9.66 -5.20
CA ASN A 96 -17.01 8.91 -5.65
C ASN A 96 -17.77 8.30 -4.45
N LYS A 97 -17.04 7.76 -3.47
CA LYS A 97 -17.63 7.23 -2.23
C LYS A 97 -18.30 8.34 -1.41
N ALA A 98 -17.66 9.49 -1.26
CA ALA A 98 -18.25 10.65 -0.56
C ALA A 98 -19.55 11.11 -1.25
N ASN A 99 -19.56 11.18 -2.59
CA ASN A 99 -20.77 11.52 -3.35
C ASN A 99 -21.89 10.50 -3.17
N ALA A 100 -21.56 9.20 -3.14
CA ALA A 100 -22.55 8.15 -2.89
C ALA A 100 -23.20 8.31 -1.51
N VAL A 101 -22.38 8.59 -0.47
CA VAL A 101 -22.87 8.85 0.89
C VAL A 101 -23.73 10.11 0.93
N PHE A 102 -23.30 11.21 0.32
CA PHE A 102 -24.08 12.44 0.25
C PHE A 102 -25.44 12.24 -0.44
N SER A 103 -25.46 11.51 -1.56
CA SER A 103 -26.69 11.16 -2.27
C SER A 103 -27.63 10.31 -1.40
N ALA A 104 -27.09 9.32 -0.68
CA ALA A 104 -27.86 8.49 0.24
C ALA A 104 -28.44 9.32 1.41
N SER A 105 -27.64 10.18 2.04
CA SER A 105 -28.09 11.07 3.12
C SER A 105 -29.18 12.03 2.63
N ARG A 106 -29.06 12.59 1.43
CA ARG A 106 -30.09 13.47 0.85
C ARG A 106 -31.40 12.73 0.55
N LYS A 107 -31.32 11.49 0.05
CA LYS A 107 -32.50 10.64 -0.13
C LYS A 107 -33.16 10.31 1.21
N ASN A 108 -32.37 10.04 2.25
CA ASN A 108 -32.89 9.79 3.59
C ASN A 108 -33.61 11.03 4.15
N PHE A 109 -32.98 12.21 4.03
CA PHE A 109 -33.56 13.47 4.45
C PHE A 109 -34.92 13.73 3.77
N SER A 110 -34.99 13.57 2.44
CA SER A 110 -36.24 13.73 1.69
C SER A 110 -37.35 12.77 2.12
N LYS A 111 -37.01 11.52 2.47
CA LYS A 111 -37.98 10.56 3.03
C LYS A 111 -38.49 10.99 4.40
N LEU A 112 -37.60 11.45 5.28
CA LEU A 112 -37.97 11.93 6.61
C LEU A 112 -38.85 13.19 6.53
N GLU A 113 -38.54 14.12 5.62
CA GLU A 113 -39.37 15.31 5.39
C GLU A 113 -40.78 14.96 4.90
N ALA A 114 -40.90 14.01 3.98
CA ALA A 114 -42.20 13.54 3.47
C ALA A 114 -43.05 12.94 4.60
N VAL A 115 -42.48 12.03 5.39
CA VAL A 115 -43.17 11.41 6.53
C VAL A 115 -43.61 12.45 7.55
N ASN A 116 -42.76 13.43 7.87
CA ASN A 116 -43.09 14.49 8.82
C ASN A 116 -44.19 15.44 8.29
N SER A 117 -44.25 15.64 6.98
CA SER A 117 -45.29 16.45 6.32
C SER A 117 -46.64 15.73 6.32
N GLU A 118 -46.65 14.42 6.03
CA GLU A 118 -47.86 13.58 5.99
C GLU A 118 -48.42 13.27 7.39
N ALA A 119 -47.56 13.10 8.39
CA ALA A 119 -47.97 12.92 9.78
C ALA A 119 -48.60 14.18 10.41
N GLY A 120 -48.65 15.30 9.68
CA GLY A 120 -49.33 16.53 10.09
C GLY A 120 -48.59 17.27 11.18
N LYS A 121 -47.36 17.76 10.94
CA LYS A 121 -46.54 18.54 11.90
C LYS A 121 -46.72 18.05 13.34
N THR A 122 -46.77 16.74 13.55
CA THR A 122 -46.85 16.19 14.90
C THR A 122 -45.58 16.62 15.59
N GLY A 123 -45.69 17.44 16.62
CA GLY A 123 -44.58 17.90 17.47
C GLY A 123 -43.97 16.75 18.28
N ASN A 124 -43.79 15.58 17.67
CA ASN A 124 -43.13 14.43 18.25
C ASN A 124 -41.62 14.74 18.31
N PRO A 125 -41.05 14.88 19.51
CA PRO A 125 -39.63 15.22 19.68
C PRO A 125 -38.70 14.24 18.96
N ASP A 126 -39.04 12.95 18.93
CA ASP A 126 -38.21 11.90 18.31
C ASP A 126 -38.09 12.07 16.79
N ALA A 127 -39.15 12.54 16.13
CA ALA A 127 -39.16 12.79 14.69
C ALA A 127 -38.31 14.02 14.32
N LEU A 128 -38.39 15.08 15.13
CA LEU A 128 -37.56 16.28 14.96
C LEU A 128 -36.08 15.97 15.21
N ASP A 129 -35.78 15.15 16.23
CA ASP A 129 -34.41 14.69 16.49
C ASP A 129 -33.85 13.85 15.33
N ALA A 130 -34.67 12.98 14.74
CA ALA A 130 -34.26 12.21 13.56
C ALA A 130 -33.93 13.12 12.35
N ILE A 131 -34.74 14.16 12.12
CA ILE A 131 -34.50 15.17 11.08
C ILE A 131 -33.19 15.94 11.37
N ASN A 132 -33.00 16.41 12.60
CA ASN A 132 -31.79 17.14 13.01
C ASN A 132 -30.52 16.30 12.82
N ARG A 133 -30.56 15.02 13.21
CA ARG A 133 -29.46 14.07 12.95
C ARG A 133 -29.19 13.90 11.45
N CYS A 134 -30.24 13.80 10.65
CA CYS A 134 -30.11 13.66 9.20
C CYS A 134 -29.52 14.93 8.56
N ILE A 135 -29.91 16.13 9.00
CA ILE A 135 -29.31 17.40 8.57
C ILE A 135 -27.82 17.44 8.88
N ALA A 136 -27.43 17.07 10.11
CA ALA A 136 -26.02 16.98 10.50
C ALA A 136 -25.25 15.99 9.59
N GLN A 137 -25.86 14.84 9.28
CA GLN A 137 -25.27 13.85 8.37
C GLN A 137 -25.12 14.36 6.93
N VAL A 138 -26.12 15.08 6.40
CA VAL A 138 -26.05 15.70 5.07
C VAL A 138 -24.96 16.77 5.01
N ASN A 139 -24.84 17.60 6.05
CA ASN A 139 -23.81 18.64 6.15
C ASN A 139 -22.41 18.02 6.22
N SER A 140 -22.21 17.02 7.07
CA SER A 140 -20.94 16.30 7.17
C SER A 140 -20.56 15.60 5.86
N ALA A 141 -21.52 14.91 5.22
CA ALA A 141 -21.28 14.28 3.92
C ALA A 141 -20.93 15.29 2.83
N ARG A 142 -21.57 16.47 2.83
CA ARG A 142 -21.24 17.56 1.91
C ARG A 142 -19.83 18.10 2.13
N GLN A 143 -19.41 18.26 3.38
CA GLN A 143 -18.05 18.69 3.71
C GLN A 143 -17.01 17.69 3.19
N GLU A 144 -17.25 16.39 3.37
CA GLU A 144 -16.35 15.34 2.86
C GLU A 144 -16.30 15.32 1.33
N VAL A 145 -17.42 15.56 0.63
CA VAL A 145 -17.44 15.71 -0.84
C VAL A 145 -16.57 16.88 -1.29
N VAL A 146 -16.68 18.04 -0.63
CA VAL A 146 -15.85 19.21 -0.97
C VAL A 146 -14.38 18.91 -0.73
N ALA A 147 -14.03 18.37 0.44
CA ALA A 147 -12.65 18.05 0.79
C ALA A 147 -12.03 17.04 -0.19
N SER A 148 -12.71 15.91 -0.44
CA SER A 148 -12.23 14.88 -1.37
C SER A 148 -12.15 15.36 -2.82
N LYS A 149 -13.03 16.28 -3.23
CA LYS A 149 -12.96 16.93 -4.55
C LYS A 149 -11.71 17.79 -4.67
N THR A 150 -11.47 18.68 -3.70
CA THR A 150 -10.30 19.57 -3.70
C THR A 150 -8.99 18.77 -3.69
N ASP A 151 -8.92 17.69 -2.92
CA ASP A 151 -7.77 16.78 -2.93
C ASP A 151 -7.54 16.15 -4.32
N HIS A 152 -8.61 15.69 -4.98
CA HIS A 152 -8.54 15.11 -6.32
C HIS A 152 -8.10 16.15 -7.37
N GLU A 153 -8.67 17.35 -7.34
CA GLU A 153 -8.30 18.45 -8.25
C GLU A 153 -6.84 18.86 -8.08
N ARG A 154 -6.37 19.01 -6.83
CA ARG A 154 -4.95 19.30 -6.54
C ARG A 154 -4.00 18.27 -7.16
N LEU A 155 -4.31 16.98 -7.02
CA LEU A 155 -3.47 15.92 -7.59
C LEU A 155 -3.47 15.94 -9.13
N LEU A 156 -4.59 16.33 -9.77
CA LEU A 156 -4.65 16.51 -11.22
C LEU A 156 -3.79 17.70 -11.67
N ASP A 157 -3.77 18.80 -10.90
CA ASP A 157 -2.89 19.94 -11.18
C ASP A 157 -1.42 19.55 -11.07
N ASP A 158 -1.04 18.81 -10.02
CA ASP A 158 0.32 18.27 -9.85
C ASP A 158 0.71 17.34 -11.02
N TYR A 159 -0.23 16.53 -11.51
CA TYR A 159 -0.02 15.67 -12.68
C TYR A 159 0.20 16.48 -13.96
N ASN A 160 -0.61 17.51 -14.19
CA ASN A 160 -0.49 18.37 -15.37
C ASN A 160 0.87 19.10 -15.38
N GLU A 161 1.34 19.55 -14.22
CA GLU A 161 2.66 20.16 -14.10
C GLU A 161 3.78 19.14 -14.37
N SER A 162 3.67 17.94 -13.80
CA SER A 162 4.60 16.85 -14.09
C SER A 162 4.65 16.50 -15.59
N GLU A 163 3.51 16.53 -16.28
CA GLU A 163 3.43 16.27 -17.72
C GLU A 163 4.16 17.34 -18.54
N ARG A 164 4.02 18.62 -18.17
CA ARG A 164 4.79 19.72 -18.79
C ARG A 164 6.29 19.54 -18.61
N VAL A 165 6.72 19.20 -17.40
CA VAL A 165 8.14 18.93 -17.09
C VAL A 165 8.66 17.77 -17.93
N ILE A 166 7.89 16.68 -18.02
CA ILE A 166 8.24 15.52 -18.86
C ILE A 166 8.40 15.92 -20.32
N HIS A 167 7.45 16.68 -20.89
CA HIS A 167 7.53 17.14 -22.28
C HIS A 167 8.74 18.04 -22.54
N LEU A 168 9.08 18.94 -21.60
CA LEU A 168 10.26 19.78 -21.68
C LEU A 168 11.55 18.92 -21.68
N LEU A 169 11.62 17.93 -20.80
CA LEU A 169 12.76 17.02 -20.70
C LEU A 169 12.89 16.12 -21.94
N GLU A 170 11.78 15.63 -22.50
CA GLU A 170 11.76 14.85 -23.74
C GLU A 170 12.29 15.66 -24.92
N SER A 171 11.90 16.93 -25.01
CA SER A 171 12.36 17.83 -26.07
C SER A 171 13.85 18.15 -25.91
N ARG A 172 14.30 18.42 -24.67
CA ARG A 172 15.69 18.83 -24.39
C ARG A 172 16.70 17.68 -24.46
N TYR A 173 16.33 16.48 -24.04
CA TYR A 173 17.25 15.35 -23.84
C TYR A 173 16.91 14.11 -24.69
N LYS A 174 16.16 14.25 -25.79
CA LYS A 174 15.67 13.16 -26.64
C LYS A 174 16.71 12.05 -26.95
N LEU A 175 17.91 12.43 -27.37
CA LEU A 175 18.97 11.47 -27.71
C LEU A 175 19.56 10.79 -26.48
N ASP A 176 19.75 11.54 -25.39
CA ASP A 176 20.29 11.01 -24.14
C ASP A 176 19.30 10.03 -23.50
N ILE A 177 17.99 10.35 -23.52
CA ILE A 177 16.92 9.45 -23.06
C ILE A 177 16.92 8.14 -23.86
N LYS A 178 17.02 8.22 -25.20
CA LYS A 178 17.07 7.03 -26.06
C LYS A 178 18.29 6.16 -25.78
N LYS A 179 19.47 6.78 -25.62
CA LYS A 179 20.73 6.06 -25.32
C LYS A 179 20.74 5.46 -23.91
N ALA A 180 20.16 6.14 -22.92
CA ALA A 180 20.12 5.69 -21.54
C ALA A 180 19.01 4.68 -21.24
N ARG A 181 18.03 4.50 -22.15
CA ARG A 181 16.94 3.52 -22.01
C ARG A 181 17.35 2.14 -21.50
N PRO A 182 18.37 1.44 -22.07
CA PRO A 182 18.77 0.13 -21.55
C PRO A 182 19.18 0.16 -20.08
N TYR A 183 19.78 1.25 -19.59
CA TYR A 183 20.13 1.40 -18.17
C TYR A 183 18.89 1.45 -17.28
N PHE A 184 17.94 2.35 -17.59
CA PHE A 184 16.74 2.53 -16.78
C PHE A 184 15.78 1.33 -16.85
N VAL A 185 15.67 0.68 -18.00
CA VAL A 185 14.86 -0.55 -18.14
C VAL A 185 15.45 -1.70 -17.31
N ASN A 186 16.76 -1.94 -17.38
CA ASN A 186 17.40 -2.98 -16.57
C ASN A 186 17.27 -2.67 -15.07
N LYS A 187 17.46 -1.40 -14.69
CA LYS A 187 17.26 -0.96 -13.31
C LYS A 187 15.82 -1.23 -12.84
N GLN A 188 14.82 -0.87 -13.63
CA GLN A 188 13.41 -1.06 -13.27
C GLN A 188 13.03 -2.55 -13.14
N LEU A 189 13.45 -3.39 -14.10
CA LEU A 189 13.21 -4.83 -14.04
C LEU A 189 13.86 -5.47 -12.82
N PHE A 190 15.06 -5.02 -12.48
CA PHE A 190 15.76 -5.48 -11.29
C PHE A 190 15.03 -5.02 -10.02
N ASP A 191 14.68 -3.74 -9.91
CA ASP A 191 13.96 -3.19 -8.76
C ASP A 191 12.64 -3.97 -8.51
N GLN A 192 11.89 -4.29 -9.58
CA GLN A 192 10.68 -5.13 -9.50
C GLN A 192 10.98 -6.55 -9.00
N ARG A 193 12.00 -7.20 -9.55
CA ARG A 193 12.41 -8.56 -9.12
C ARG A 193 12.82 -8.59 -7.65
N MET A 194 13.48 -7.54 -7.18
CA MET A 194 13.91 -7.42 -5.79
C MET A 194 12.75 -7.11 -4.85
N GLN A 195 11.77 -6.32 -5.27
CA GLN A 195 10.55 -6.11 -4.48
C GLN A 195 9.78 -7.42 -4.24
N VAL A 196 9.64 -8.26 -5.27
CA VAL A 196 8.99 -9.58 -5.12
C VAL A 196 9.74 -10.43 -4.09
N ARG A 197 11.06 -10.53 -4.21
CA ARG A 197 11.90 -11.32 -3.30
C ARG A 197 11.99 -10.79 -1.88
N ARG A 198 11.70 -9.51 -1.67
CA ARG A 198 11.66 -8.89 -0.34
C ARG A 198 10.36 -9.23 0.40
N ASN A 199 9.29 -9.50 -0.34
CA ASN A 199 7.95 -9.75 0.20
C ASN A 199 7.60 -11.25 0.33
N THR A 200 8.48 -12.14 -0.15
CA THR A 200 8.42 -13.60 -0.04
C THR A 200 9.46 -14.11 0.94
#